data_AF-A0A2H0LTE3-F1
#
_entry.id   AF-A0A2H0LTE3-F1
#
_cell.length_a   1.000
_cell.length_b   1.000
_cell.length_c   1.000
_cell.angle_alpha   90.00
_cell.angle_beta   90.00
_cell.angle_gamma   90.00
#
_symmetry.space_group_name_H-M   'P 1'
#
loop_
_entity.id
_entity.type
_entity.pdbx_description
1 polymer ?
#
loop_
_entity_poly.entity_id
_entity_poly.type
_entity_poly.pdbx_seq_one_letter_code
_entity_poly.pdbx_strand_id
1 'polypeptide(L)' 'MQIMDFLSKKAILTDIKSTSKEDVIKEMVDFLIESGDVEKRNRNKLIDALMSREALGSTAIGQGIA' A
#
# COMPACT_ATOMS: atom_id res chain seq x y z
N MET A 1 13.09 -16.65 7.87
CA MET A 1 11.85 -16.03 7.37
C MET A 1 12.09 -15.61 5.94
N GLN A 2 11.20 -16.00 5.03
CA GLN A 2 11.24 -15.61 3.63
C GLN A 2 10.21 -14.49 3.38
N ILE A 3 10.48 -13.61 2.41
CA ILE A 3 9.57 -12.49 2.12
C ILE A 3 8.17 -12.97 1.69
N MET A 4 8.13 -14.13 1.03
CA MET A 4 6.90 -14.77 0.58
C MET A 4 6.03 -15.30 1.73
N ASP A 5 6.54 -15.31 2.97
CA ASP A 5 5.75 -15.62 4.15
C ASP A 5 4.78 -14.46 4.50
N PHE A 6 5.06 -13.24 4.00
CA PHE A 6 4.27 -12.02 4.26
C PHE A 6 3.63 -11.43 3.00
N LEU A 7 4.26 -11.63 1.84
CA LEU A 7 3.81 -11.05 0.58
C LEU A 7 2.96 -12.05 -0.21
N SER A 8 1.69 -11.70 -0.40
CA SER A 8 0.76 -12.43 -1.27
C SER A 8 1.10 -12.21 -2.74
N LYS A 9 1.21 -13.29 -3.52
CA LYS A 9 1.41 -13.21 -4.98
C LYS A 9 0.26 -12.50 -5.70
N LYS A 10 -0.94 -12.48 -5.10
CA LYS A 10 -2.12 -11.80 -5.65
C LYS A 10 -2.08 -10.29 -5.41
N ALA A 11 -1.26 -9.83 -4.45
CA ALA A 11 -1.10 -8.45 -4.07
C ALA A 11 0.11 -7.77 -4.75
N ILE A 12 0.54 -8.26 -5.91
CA ILE A 12 1.58 -7.63 -6.73
C ILE A 12 0.93 -6.84 -7.88
N LEU A 13 1.02 -5.50 -7.81
CA LEU A 13 0.54 -4.58 -8.84
C LEU A 13 1.73 -3.92 -9.54
N THR A 14 1.86 -4.13 -10.86
CA THR A 14 2.99 -3.59 -11.65
C THR A 14 2.65 -2.34 -12.46
N ASP A 15 1.36 -2.04 -12.62
CA ASP A 15 0.87 -0.97 -13.50
C ASP A 15 -0.02 -0.01 -12.71
N ILE A 16 0.61 0.72 -11.79
CA ILE A 16 -0.07 1.72 -10.97
C ILE A 16 -0.48 2.93 -11.83
N LYS A 17 -1.71 3.41 -11.67
CA LYS A 17 -2.24 4.51 -12.49
C LYS A 17 -2.18 5.86 -11.81
N SER A 18 -2.23 5.88 -10.49
CA SER A 18 -2.18 7.10 -9.71
C SER A 18 -0.83 7.80 -9.79
N THR A 19 -0.86 9.13 -9.82
CA THR A 19 0.35 9.97 -9.89
C THR A 19 0.55 10.83 -8.65
N SER A 20 -0.43 10.87 -7.75
CA SER A 20 -0.33 11.54 -6.46
C SER A 20 -0.05 10.51 -5.36
N LYS A 21 0.69 10.91 -4.33
CA LYS A 21 1.04 10.04 -3.19
C LYS A 21 -0.19 9.43 -2.52
N GLU A 22 -1.19 10.28 -2.25
CA GLU A 22 -2.42 9.88 -1.58
C GLU A 22 -3.23 8.89 -2.42
N ASP A 23 -3.29 9.11 -3.73
CA ASP A 23 -4.06 8.24 -4.61
C ASP A 23 -3.33 6.92 -4.86
N VAL A 24 -1.99 6.93 -4.93
CA VAL A 24 -1.16 5.71 -4.93
C VAL A 24 -1.42 4.86 -3.69
N ILE A 25 -1.44 5.46 -2.50
CA ILE A 25 -1.72 4.71 -1.25
C ILE A 25 -3.14 4.14 -1.26
N LYS A 26 -4.14 4.90 -1.71
CA LYS A 26 -5.52 4.41 -1.83
C LYS A 26 -5.61 3.24 -2.81
N GLU A 27 -4.99 3.35 -3.99
CA GLU A 27 -4.95 2.33 -5.03
C GLU A 27 -4.30 1.04 -4.52
N MET A 28 -3.18 1.14 -3.79
CA MET A 28 -2.52 0.00 -3.17
C MET A 28 -3.41 -0.69 -2.13
N VAL A 29 -4.10 0.08 -1.28
CA VAL A 29 -5.02 -0.47 -0.27
C VAL A 29 -6.24 -1.13 -0.93
N ASP A 30 -6.78 -0.53 -1.99
CA ASP A 30 -7.90 -1.10 -2.74
C ASP A 30 -7.50 -2.43 -3.39
N PHE A 31 -6.29 -2.51 -3.96
CA PHE A 31 -5.76 -3.75 -4.53
C PHE A 31 -5.54 -4.85 -3.47
N LEU A 32 -5.12 -4.48 -2.26
CA LEU A 32 -5.03 -5.43 -1.13
C LEU A 32 -6.40 -5.98 -0.71
N ILE A 33 -7.47 -5.18 -0.86
CA ILE A 33 -8.84 -5.64 -0.60
C ILE A 33 -9.32 -6.56 -1.71
N GLU A 34 -9.06 -6.21 -2.98
CA GLU A 34 -9.43 -7.01 -4.15
C GLU A 34 -8.72 -8.38 -4.17
N SER A 35 -7.46 -8.43 -3.74
CA SER A 35 -6.69 -9.66 -3.59
C SER A 35 -7.14 -10.54 -2.41
N GLY A 36 -7.96 -10.00 -1.51
CA GLY A 36 -8.51 -10.68 -0.34
C GLY A 36 -7.58 -10.68 0.88
N ASP A 37 -6.46 -9.96 0.83
CA ASP A 37 -5.47 -9.86 1.90
C ASP A 37 -5.90 -8.88 3.00
N VAL A 38 -6.80 -7.95 2.68
CA VAL A 38 -7.37 -6.98 3.64
C VAL A 38 -8.90 -6.99 3.55
N GLU A 39 -9.58 -7.04 4.70
CA GLU A 39 -11.02 -6.89 4.72
C GLU A 39 -11.46 -5.45 4.38
N LYS A 40 -12.48 -5.30 3.53
CA LYS A 40 -13.00 -4.00 3.08
C LYS A 40 -13.34 -3.02 4.23
N ARG A 41 -13.80 -3.53 5.38
CA ARG A 41 -14.11 -2.70 6.56
C ARG A 41 -12.90 -1.94 7.11
N ASN A 42 -11.68 -2.43 6.83
CA ASN A 42 -10.44 -1.84 7.33
C ASN A 42 -9.86 -0.77 6.39
N ARG A 43 -10.44 -0.57 5.20
CA ARG A 43 -9.93 0.33 4.15
C ARG A 43 -9.52 1.70 4.70
N ASN A 44 -10.47 2.43 5.28
CA ASN A 44 -10.25 3.81 5.73
C ASN A 44 -9.24 3.86 6.88
N LYS A 45 -9.39 2.94 7.85
CA LYS A 45 -8.46 2.84 8.98
C LYS A 45 -7.01 2.57 8.52
N LEU A 46 -6.83 1.74 7.49
CA LEU A 46 -5.51 1.43 6.95
C LEU A 46 -4.91 2.63 6.22
N ILE A 47 -5.71 3.31 5.38
CA ILE A 47 -5.28 4.54 4.70
C ILE A 47 -4.87 5.61 5.73
N ASP A 48 -5.70 5.85 6.75
CA ASP A 48 -5.43 6.84 7.80
C ASP A 48 -4.13 6.52 8.55
N ALA A 49 -3.88 5.24 8.87
CA ALA A 49 -2.66 4.81 9.52
C ALA A 49 -1.41 5.01 8.65
N LEU A 50 -1.50 4.70 7.35
CA LEU A 50 -0.41 4.90 6.39
C LEU A 50 -0.10 6.38 6.19
N MET A 51 -1.13 7.21 6.04
CA MET A 51 -0.99 8.66 5.92
C MET A 51 -0.41 9.29 7.19
N SER A 52 -0.82 8.81 8.37
CA SER A 52 -0.26 9.25 9.65
C SER A 52 1.24 8.94 9.74
N ARG A 53 1.67 7.76 9.25
CA ARG A 53 3.09 7.41 9.20
C ARG A 53 3.86 8.30 8.23
N GLU A 54 3.32 8.55 7.04
CA GLU A 54 3.96 9.38 6.01
C GLU A 54 4.09 10.85 6.46
N ALA A 55 3.14 11.35 7.26
CA ALA A 55 3.20 12.70 7.83
C ALA A 55 4.36 12.92 8.81
N LEU A 56 4.89 11.85 9.43
CA LEU A 56 6.08 11.93 10.31
C LEU A 56 7.37 12.16 9.53
N GLY A 57 7.36 11.91 8.23
CA GLY A 57 8.52 11.97 7.35
C GLY A 57 8.40 10.92 6.25
N SER A 58 8.94 11.27 5.09
CA SER A 58 8.87 10.42 3.90
C SER A 58 9.40 9.02 4.16
N THR A 59 8.69 8.00 3.68
CA THR A 59 9.22 6.62 3.65
C THR A 59 10.18 6.36 2.50
N ALA A 60 10.36 7.32 1.58
CA ALA A 60 11.28 7.18 0.46
C ALA A 60 12.72 7.01 0.95
N ILE A 61 13.33 5.89 0.56
CA ILE A 61 14.73 5.57 0.86
C ILE A 61 15.68 6.00 -0.27
N GLY A 62 15.12 6.54 -1.36
CA GLY A 62 15.86 7.00 -2.54
C GLY A 62 15.74 6.05 -3.73
N GLN A 63 16.34 6.43 -4.86
CA GLN A 63 16.40 5.62 -6.09
C GLN A 63 15.03 5.19 -6.65
N GLY A 64 13.98 5.97 -6.37
CA GLY A 64 12.61 5.63 -6.78
C GLY A 64 11.95 4.55 -5.93
N ILE A 65 12.47 4.29 -4.72
CA ILE A 65 11.95 3.29 -3.78
C ILE A 65 11.37 3.99 -2.55
N ALA A 66 10.20 3.52 -2.10
CA ALA A 66 9.47 3.99 -0.93
C ALA A 66 8.72 2.85 -0.24
#